data_AF-A0A7C5GYD1-F1
#
_entry.id   AF-A0A7C5GYD1-F1
#
_cell.length_a   1.000
_cell.length_b   1.000
_cell.length_c   1.000
_cell.angle_alpha   90.00
_cell.angle_beta   90.00
_cell.angle_gamma   90.00
#
_symmetry.space_group_name_H-M   'P 1'
#
loop_
_entity.id
_entity.type
_entity.pdbx_description
1 polymer ?
#
loop_
_entity_poly.entity_id
_entity_poly.type
_entity_poly.pdbx_seq_one_letter_code
_entity_poly.pdbx_strand_id
1 'polypeptide(L)'
;MKIRMLAFRLLTCCILLTFCTTTNSASIPKRPEQLKFNPLNYTPPDPLQHKFTLKSGPTVYLVQDNTIPIVQITVFVKAGEYLEPTNITGLAELTSTLLVEGGTSKHSADEIDEMVDFLGAILTSSCSSLYSTVSLNILSQHLTNALELLREILATPAFQEDRLKIVKQRVIQEMAQRNDDSSSIESREAMFLAYGTNSWVSRLPTRRTIEVITQDDLIKFHQHWYWPSNFIVAVSGDFQSNQILPMLEAMFNSWPFKGEQPPLPPTDFKFATPAIYMVHKQVNQARVRIIMPNSIKWGDPEHFAAIIMNHIFGGGGITSRLFNRVSSDEGLA
;
A
#
# COMPACT_ATOMS: atom_id res chain seq x y z
N MET A 1 65.46 5.99 46.39
CA MET A 1 66.53 6.00 45.36
C MET A 1 66.88 4.55 45.02
N LYS A 2 66.52 4.13 43.80
CA LYS A 2 67.14 3.06 42.98
C LYS A 2 67.50 1.75 43.70
N ILE A 3 66.63 0.73 43.62
CA ILE A 3 66.88 -0.75 43.52
C ILE A 3 65.54 -1.53 43.67
N ARG A 4 64.44 -1.03 43.08
CA ARG A 4 63.13 -1.74 43.07
C ARG A 4 62.51 -1.84 41.67
N MET A 5 63.30 -1.63 40.62
CA MET A 5 62.77 -1.34 39.28
C MET A 5 63.50 -2.06 38.14
N LEU A 6 64.00 -3.28 38.36
CA LEU A 6 64.60 -4.07 37.28
C LEU A 6 64.18 -5.55 37.25
N ALA A 7 63.79 -6.16 38.38
CA ALA A 7 63.34 -7.57 38.40
C ALA A 7 61.84 -7.76 38.05
N PHE A 8 61.02 -6.72 38.09
CA PHE A 8 59.58 -6.81 37.76
C PHE A 8 59.27 -6.55 36.27
N ARG A 9 60.28 -6.20 35.46
CA ARG A 9 60.13 -5.93 34.01
C ARG A 9 60.37 -7.14 33.10
N LEU A 10 60.80 -8.28 33.65
CA LEU A 10 60.98 -9.52 32.88
C LEU A 10 59.81 -10.50 33.00
N LEU A 11 58.88 -10.29 33.96
CA LEU A 11 57.67 -11.12 34.11
C LEU A 11 56.40 -10.48 33.52
N THR A 12 56.46 -9.21 33.10
CA THR A 12 55.34 -8.48 32.47
C THR A 12 55.40 -8.46 30.95
N CYS A 13 56.42 -9.06 30.32
CA CYS A 13 56.52 -9.15 28.86
C CYS A 13 56.01 -10.49 28.29
N CYS A 14 55.78 -11.51 29.12
CA CYS A 14 55.25 -12.82 28.69
C CYS A 14 53.72 -13.00 28.88
N ILE A 15 53.01 -12.04 29.48
CA ILE A 15 51.54 -12.12 29.66
C ILE A 15 50.80 -11.20 28.67
N LEU A 16 51.51 -10.38 27.91
CA LEU A 16 50.95 -9.46 26.90
C LEU A 16 50.95 -10.04 25.46
N LEU A 17 51.22 -11.33 25.28
CA LEU A 17 51.33 -11.99 23.97
C LEU A 17 50.26 -13.06 23.68
N THR A 18 49.25 -13.24 24.54
CA THR A 18 48.24 -14.30 24.40
C THR A 18 46.79 -13.81 24.36
N PHE A 19 46.55 -12.60 23.86
CA PHE A 19 45.20 -12.14 23.47
C PHE A 19 45.23 -11.48 22.09
N CYS A 20 45.85 -12.16 21.12
CA CYS A 20 45.48 -11.97 19.73
C CYS A 20 44.28 -12.88 19.49
N THR A 21 43.08 -12.42 19.86
CA THR A 21 41.85 -13.05 19.39
C THR A 21 41.88 -12.95 17.87
N THR A 22 42.10 -14.09 17.22
CA THR A 22 41.87 -14.25 15.80
C THR A 22 40.43 -13.84 15.54
N THR A 23 40.23 -12.63 15.04
CA THR A 23 39.02 -12.28 14.32
C THR A 23 38.95 -13.27 13.17
N ASN A 24 38.09 -14.27 13.32
CA ASN A 24 37.80 -15.24 12.29
C ASN A 24 37.05 -14.49 11.20
N SER A 25 37.79 -13.75 10.37
CA SER A 25 37.26 -13.19 9.14
C SER A 25 36.90 -14.40 8.28
N ALA A 26 35.63 -14.78 8.30
CA ALA A 26 35.14 -15.84 7.45
C ALA A 26 35.54 -15.49 6.02
N SER A 27 36.45 -16.27 5.44
CA SER A 27 36.94 -16.04 4.10
C SER A 27 35.75 -16.06 3.16
N ILE A 28 35.45 -14.93 2.51
CA ILE A 28 34.39 -14.85 1.52
C ILE A 28 34.70 -15.91 0.46
N PRO A 29 33.80 -16.89 0.21
CA PRO A 29 34.06 -17.97 -0.72
C PRO A 29 34.36 -17.43 -2.12
N LYS A 30 35.22 -18.13 -2.88
CA LYS A 30 35.61 -17.70 -4.24
C LYS A 30 34.45 -17.68 -5.23
N ARG A 31 33.33 -18.36 -4.92
CA ARG A 31 32.13 -18.41 -5.76
C ARG A 31 30.86 -18.26 -4.91
N PRO A 32 29.84 -17.53 -5.38
CA PRO A 32 28.58 -17.32 -4.64
C PRO A 32 27.88 -18.63 -4.23
N GLU A 33 27.95 -19.67 -5.06
CA GLU A 33 27.38 -21.01 -4.79
C GLU A 33 27.97 -21.72 -3.56
N GLN A 34 29.11 -21.27 -3.06
CA GLN A 34 29.78 -21.81 -1.87
C GLN A 34 29.41 -21.04 -0.59
N LEU A 35 28.59 -19.99 -0.69
CA LEU A 35 28.04 -19.30 0.47
C LEU A 35 27.12 -20.25 1.23
N LYS A 36 27.55 -20.65 2.42
CA LYS A 36 26.72 -21.39 3.36
C LYS A 36 26.02 -20.39 4.25
N PHE A 37 24.70 -20.32 4.13
CA PHE A 37 23.86 -19.58 5.07
C PHE A 37 23.38 -20.55 6.14
N ASN A 38 23.28 -20.04 7.37
CA ASN A 38 22.52 -20.76 8.39
C ASN A 38 21.08 -20.94 7.89
N PRO A 39 20.40 -22.04 8.23
CA PRO A 39 18.98 -22.20 7.92
C PRO A 39 18.20 -20.97 8.40
N LEU A 40 17.42 -20.37 7.51
CA LEU A 40 16.58 -19.23 7.86
C LEU A 40 15.42 -19.74 8.73
N ASN A 41 15.61 -19.67 10.05
CA ASN A 41 14.52 -19.90 11.00
C ASN A 41 13.67 -18.61 11.08
N TYR A 42 12.79 -18.43 10.10
CA TYR A 42 11.77 -17.39 10.13
C TYR A 42 10.46 -18.00 10.62
N THR A 43 10.06 -17.62 11.82
CA THR A 43 8.69 -17.86 12.31
C THR A 43 7.89 -16.61 11.98
N PRO A 44 6.91 -16.68 11.06
CA PRO A 44 6.05 -15.54 10.79
C PRO A 44 5.40 -15.05 12.09
N PRO A 45 5.38 -13.73 12.36
CA PRO A 45 4.71 -13.21 13.54
C PRO A 45 3.21 -13.56 13.48
N ASP A 46 2.64 -13.96 14.62
CA ASP A 46 1.21 -14.22 14.70
C ASP A 46 0.44 -12.89 14.65
N PRO A 47 -0.32 -12.62 13.58
CA PRO A 47 -1.01 -11.34 13.42
C PRO A 47 -2.03 -11.08 14.54
N LEU A 48 -2.54 -12.13 15.21
CA LEU A 48 -3.49 -11.98 16.31
C LEU A 48 -2.85 -11.39 17.57
N GLN A 49 -1.54 -11.56 17.75
CA GLN A 49 -0.81 -10.96 18.88
C GLN A 49 -0.63 -9.44 18.72
N HIS A 50 -0.78 -8.94 17.50
CA HIS A 50 -0.64 -7.53 17.15
C HIS A 50 -1.98 -6.84 16.92
N LYS A 51 -3.10 -7.57 17.05
CA LYS A 51 -4.45 -7.09 16.76
C LYS A 51 -5.14 -6.58 18.02
N PHE A 52 -5.68 -5.38 17.95
CA PHE A 52 -6.46 -4.72 18.98
C PHE A 52 -7.79 -4.22 18.39
N THR A 53 -8.84 -4.18 19.19
CA THR A 53 -10.13 -3.60 18.79
C THR A 53 -10.41 -2.40 19.69
N LEU A 54 -10.53 -1.22 19.08
CA LEU A 54 -10.87 0.00 19.80
C LEU A 54 -12.38 0.03 20.11
N LYS A 55 -12.75 0.69 21.21
CA LYS A 55 -14.18 0.85 21.56
C LYS A 55 -14.88 1.82 20.60
N SER A 56 -14.12 2.75 20.04
CA SER A 56 -14.55 3.69 19.00
C SER A 56 -14.85 3.04 17.64
N GLY A 57 -14.54 1.74 17.45
CA GLY A 57 -14.95 0.96 16.27
C GLY A 57 -13.81 0.28 15.47
N PRO A 58 -12.69 0.96 15.17
CA PRO A 58 -11.67 0.41 14.29
C PRO A 58 -10.95 -0.81 14.88
N THR A 59 -10.57 -1.73 13.99
CA THR A 59 -9.53 -2.73 14.31
C THR A 59 -8.17 -2.12 14.06
N VAL A 60 -7.23 -2.29 14.99
CA VAL A 60 -5.88 -1.75 14.93
C VAL A 60 -4.86 -2.88 14.95
N TYR A 61 -3.86 -2.82 14.09
CA TYR A 61 -2.68 -3.68 14.10
C TYR A 61 -1.47 -2.84 14.50
N LEU A 62 -0.73 -3.27 15.53
CA LEU A 62 0.43 -2.53 16.06
C LEU A 62 1.69 -3.40 16.00
N VAL A 63 2.73 -2.90 15.33
CA VAL A 63 4.06 -3.51 15.30
C VAL A 63 5.08 -2.48 15.76
N GLN A 64 5.52 -2.59 17.02
CA GLN A 64 6.52 -1.70 17.58
C GLN A 64 7.92 -2.01 17.02
N ASP A 65 8.59 -1.00 16.50
CA ASP A 65 9.98 -1.06 16.01
C ASP A 65 10.69 0.27 16.28
N ASN A 66 11.57 0.27 17.30
CA ASN A 66 12.25 1.48 17.77
C ASN A 66 13.65 1.64 17.15
N THR A 67 13.93 1.01 16.00
CA THR A 67 15.22 1.10 15.31
C THR A 67 15.52 2.50 14.78
N ILE A 68 14.49 3.21 14.30
CA ILE A 68 14.54 4.59 13.83
C ILE A 68 13.34 5.37 14.38
N PRO A 69 13.47 6.69 14.64
CA PRO A 69 12.43 7.50 15.27
C PRO A 69 11.33 7.89 14.28
N ILE A 70 10.75 6.92 13.57
CA ILE A 70 9.70 7.09 12.56
C ILE A 70 8.51 6.21 12.95
N VAL A 71 7.31 6.73 12.73
CA VAL A 71 6.05 6.00 12.84
C VAL A 71 5.35 6.05 11.48
N GLN A 72 4.98 4.88 10.98
CA GLN A 72 4.12 4.70 9.81
C GLN A 72 2.72 4.33 10.27
N ILE A 73 1.72 5.11 9.86
CA ILE A 73 0.31 4.83 10.10
C ILE A 73 -0.36 4.67 8.73
N THR A 74 -1.16 3.62 8.56
CA THR A 74 -2.03 3.45 7.40
C THR A 74 -3.44 3.15 7.87
N VAL A 75 -4.39 4.00 7.48
CA VAL A 75 -5.82 3.79 7.69
C VAL A 75 -6.39 3.21 6.41
N PHE A 76 -6.74 1.92 6.43
CA PHE A 76 -7.51 1.26 5.40
C PHE A 76 -8.99 1.56 5.63
N VAL A 77 -9.65 2.09 4.61
CA VAL A 77 -11.09 2.34 4.59
C VAL A 77 -11.71 1.28 3.70
N LYS A 78 -12.74 0.58 4.17
CA LYS A 78 -13.52 -0.38 3.37
C LYS A 78 -14.41 0.31 2.31
N ALA A 79 -13.85 1.26 1.58
CA ALA A 79 -14.49 2.03 0.53
C ALA A 79 -13.59 2.03 -0.69
N GLY A 80 -14.07 1.52 -1.83
CA GLY A 80 -13.32 1.53 -3.08
C GLY A 80 -14.23 1.79 -4.27
N GLU A 81 -13.69 1.71 -5.47
CA GLU A 81 -14.40 1.99 -6.73
C GLU A 81 -15.69 1.16 -6.89
N TYR A 82 -15.74 -0.06 -6.34
CA TYR A 82 -16.94 -0.91 -6.43
C TYR A 82 -18.20 -0.30 -5.78
N LEU A 83 -18.04 0.68 -4.88
CA LEU A 83 -19.15 1.36 -4.20
C LEU A 83 -19.68 2.57 -4.95
N GLU A 84 -19.03 2.99 -6.04
CA GLU A 84 -19.45 4.20 -6.75
C GLU A 84 -20.62 3.95 -7.69
N PRO A 85 -21.57 4.89 -7.81
CA PRO A 85 -22.67 4.78 -8.77
C PRO A 85 -22.16 4.79 -10.21
N THR A 86 -22.82 4.02 -11.09
CA THR A 86 -22.42 3.84 -12.50
C THR A 86 -22.43 5.13 -13.32
N ASN A 87 -23.22 6.13 -12.94
CA ASN A 87 -23.36 7.40 -13.64
C ASN A 87 -22.29 8.44 -13.24
N ILE A 88 -21.51 8.19 -12.18
CA ILE A 88 -20.49 9.09 -11.64
C ILE A 88 -19.18 8.34 -11.32
N THR A 89 -18.79 7.40 -12.19
CA THR A 89 -17.53 6.67 -12.12
C THR A 89 -16.31 7.60 -12.00
N GLY A 90 -15.40 7.28 -11.08
CA GLY A 90 -14.27 8.11 -10.66
C GLY A 90 -14.52 8.88 -9.35
N LEU A 91 -15.70 8.72 -8.74
CA LEU A 91 -16.05 9.35 -7.47
C LEU A 91 -15.14 8.88 -6.33
N ALA A 92 -14.91 7.56 -6.22
CA ALA A 92 -14.14 7.01 -5.11
C ALA A 92 -12.67 7.50 -5.13
N GLU A 93 -12.08 7.54 -6.33
CA GLU A 93 -10.73 8.04 -6.54
C GLU A 93 -10.63 9.55 -6.25
N LEU A 94 -11.55 10.36 -6.79
CA LEU A 94 -11.59 11.79 -6.50
C LEU A 94 -11.79 12.07 -5.00
N THR A 95 -12.66 11.33 -4.31
CA THR A 95 -12.84 11.46 -2.85
C THR A 95 -11.54 11.14 -2.12
N SER A 96 -10.84 10.06 -2.50
CA SER A 96 -9.57 9.71 -1.86
C SER A 96 -8.52 10.80 -2.08
N THR A 97 -8.32 11.25 -3.32
CA THR A 97 -7.30 12.27 -3.64
C THR A 97 -7.58 13.59 -2.92
N LEU A 98 -8.82 14.08 -2.98
CA LEU A 98 -9.21 15.33 -2.34
C LEU A 98 -9.38 15.21 -0.82
N LEU A 99 -9.32 14.01 -0.25
CA LEU A 99 -9.24 13.84 1.19
C LEU A 99 -7.98 14.53 1.74
N VAL A 100 -6.86 14.38 1.03
CA VAL A 100 -5.57 15.01 1.39
C VAL A 100 -5.42 16.36 0.69
N GLU A 101 -5.72 16.45 -0.61
CA GLU A 101 -5.48 17.67 -1.40
C GLU A 101 -6.58 18.74 -1.27
N GLY A 102 -7.72 18.43 -0.65
CA GLY A 102 -8.94 19.24 -0.69
C GLY A 102 -9.25 20.04 0.57
N GLY A 103 -8.34 20.09 1.54
CA GLY A 103 -8.53 20.82 2.79
C GLY A 103 -9.63 20.25 3.68
N THR A 104 -9.84 20.89 4.84
CA THR A 104 -10.77 20.48 5.89
C THR A 104 -11.72 21.62 6.23
N SER A 105 -12.69 21.36 7.12
CA SER A 105 -13.55 22.42 7.65
C SER A 105 -12.79 23.47 8.48
N LYS A 106 -11.57 23.16 8.94
CA LYS A 106 -10.78 24.01 9.83
C LYS A 106 -9.61 24.70 9.11
N HIS A 107 -8.97 24.01 8.17
CA HIS A 107 -7.82 24.50 7.44
C HIS A 107 -8.04 24.32 5.93
N SER A 108 -7.62 25.31 5.16
CA SER A 108 -7.54 25.23 3.70
C SER A 108 -6.55 24.16 3.23
N ALA A 109 -6.62 23.77 1.96
CA ALA A 109 -5.66 22.79 1.42
C ALA A 109 -4.21 23.27 1.55
N ASP A 110 -3.93 24.55 1.28
CA ASP A 110 -2.58 25.10 1.38
C ASP A 110 -2.08 25.12 2.85
N GLU A 111 -2.96 25.42 3.82
CA GLU A 111 -2.62 25.33 5.25
C GLU A 111 -2.35 23.87 5.69
N ILE A 112 -3.10 22.90 5.17
CA ILE A 112 -2.83 21.47 5.41
C ILE A 112 -1.46 21.09 4.85
N ASP A 113 -1.15 21.50 3.62
CA ASP A 113 0.15 21.26 2.98
C ASP A 113 1.30 21.85 3.84
N GLU A 114 1.16 23.11 4.29
CA GLU A 114 2.13 23.75 5.19
C GLU A 114 2.30 23.02 6.53
N MET A 115 1.21 22.52 7.12
CA MET A 115 1.24 21.74 8.36
C MET A 115 1.95 20.39 8.18
N VAL A 116 1.70 19.70 7.07
CA VAL A 116 2.38 18.44 6.73
C VAL A 116 3.89 18.67 6.57
N ASP A 117 4.27 19.71 5.83
CA ASP A 117 5.66 20.09 5.60
C ASP A 117 6.37 20.51 6.89
N PHE A 118 5.71 21.31 7.74
CA PHE A 118 6.27 21.73 9.02
C PHE A 118 6.57 20.56 9.96
N LEU A 119 5.73 19.52 9.94
CA LEU A 119 5.94 18.30 10.70
C LEU A 119 7.02 17.39 10.08
N GLY A 120 7.47 17.68 8.84
CA GLY A 120 8.32 16.79 8.06
C GLY A 120 7.63 15.45 7.77
N ALA A 121 6.30 15.48 7.60
CA ALA A 121 5.48 14.29 7.40
C ALA A 121 5.33 13.97 5.90
N ILE A 122 5.05 12.72 5.58
CA ILE A 122 4.52 12.33 4.27
C ILE A 122 3.10 11.83 4.49
N LEU A 123 2.13 12.56 3.94
CA LEU A 123 0.72 12.20 3.96
C LEU A 123 0.26 11.89 2.54
N THR A 124 -0.27 10.70 2.32
CA THR A 124 -0.77 10.28 1.02
C THR A 124 -2.11 9.57 1.16
N SER A 125 -2.91 9.61 0.11
CA SER A 125 -4.10 8.78 -0.02
C SER A 125 -4.10 8.04 -1.34
N SER A 126 -4.82 6.93 -1.40
CA SER A 126 -5.06 6.20 -2.64
C SER A 126 -6.36 5.44 -2.59
N CYS A 127 -7.03 5.32 -3.73
CA CYS A 127 -8.19 4.48 -3.91
C CYS A 127 -7.79 3.25 -4.73
N SER A 128 -8.30 2.09 -4.36
CA SER A 128 -8.27 0.87 -5.16
C SER A 128 -9.70 0.40 -5.41
N SER A 129 -9.86 -0.65 -6.20
CA SER A 129 -11.20 -1.10 -6.55
C SER A 129 -12.04 -1.61 -5.38
N LEU A 130 -11.41 -2.03 -4.27
CA LEU A 130 -12.08 -2.60 -3.09
C LEU A 130 -11.97 -1.78 -1.80
N TYR A 131 -10.95 -0.93 -1.69
CA TYR A 131 -10.65 -0.18 -0.48
C TYR A 131 -9.84 1.07 -0.83
N SER A 132 -9.77 2.00 0.11
CA SER A 132 -8.94 3.19 0.04
C SER A 132 -8.00 3.20 1.22
N THR A 133 -6.91 3.95 1.10
CA THR A 133 -5.95 4.13 2.19
C THR A 133 -5.61 5.58 2.38
N VAL A 134 -5.40 5.98 3.64
CA VAL A 134 -4.71 7.21 4.01
C VAL A 134 -3.48 6.81 4.83
N SER A 135 -2.30 7.18 4.35
CA SER A 135 -1.02 6.81 4.94
C SER A 135 -0.26 8.04 5.40
N LEU A 136 0.31 7.95 6.59
CA LEU A 136 1.08 9.00 7.24
C LEU A 136 2.42 8.42 7.71
N ASN A 137 3.52 8.99 7.23
CA ASN A 137 4.87 8.75 7.72
C ASN A 137 5.34 9.98 8.50
N ILE A 138 5.81 9.80 9.73
CA ILE A 138 6.17 10.93 10.59
C ILE A 138 7.29 10.58 11.58
N LEU A 139 8.05 11.57 12.04
CA LEU A 139 8.95 11.42 13.17
C LEU A 139 8.18 11.17 14.48
N SER A 140 8.64 10.23 15.32
CA SER A 140 7.94 9.82 16.54
C SER A 140 7.66 10.97 17.52
N GLN A 141 8.53 11.99 17.57
CA GLN A 141 8.34 13.19 18.39
C GLN A 141 7.11 14.04 18.02
N HIS A 142 6.59 13.91 16.80
CA HIS A 142 5.46 14.67 16.28
C HIS A 142 4.15 13.87 16.23
N LEU A 143 4.17 12.62 16.73
CA LEU A 143 3.05 11.68 16.61
C LEU A 143 1.71 12.26 17.06
N THR A 144 1.66 12.97 18.19
CA THR A 144 0.41 13.57 18.69
C THR A 144 -0.19 14.56 17.69
N ASN A 145 0.59 15.56 17.25
CA ASN A 145 0.13 16.57 16.29
C ASN A 145 -0.28 15.93 14.97
N ALA A 146 0.46 14.90 14.54
CA ALA A 146 0.20 14.20 13.30
C ALA A 146 -1.10 13.38 13.34
N LEU A 147 -1.44 12.78 14.49
CA LEU A 147 -2.73 12.11 14.69
C LEU A 147 -3.91 13.09 14.73
N GLU A 148 -3.71 14.29 15.28
CA GLU A 148 -4.74 15.35 15.24
C GLU A 148 -5.03 15.79 13.81
N LEU A 149 -3.98 16.02 13.01
CA LEU A 149 -4.10 16.34 11.58
C LEU A 149 -4.78 15.20 10.80
N LEU A 150 -4.35 13.95 11.03
CA LEU A 150 -4.94 12.79 10.37
C LEU A 150 -6.42 12.63 10.72
N ARG A 151 -6.81 12.88 11.97
CA ARG A 151 -8.22 12.90 12.37
C ARG A 151 -8.99 13.96 11.60
N GLU A 152 -8.47 15.17 11.52
CA GLU A 152 -9.15 16.29 10.88
C GLU A 152 -9.43 16.00 9.39
N ILE A 153 -8.43 15.44 8.71
CA ILE A 153 -8.49 15.04 7.30
C ILE A 153 -9.49 13.89 7.09
N LEU A 154 -9.49 12.88 7.96
CA LEU A 154 -10.40 11.75 7.84
C LEU A 154 -11.85 12.11 8.23
N ALA A 155 -12.05 12.98 9.22
CA ALA A 155 -13.36 13.23 9.82
C ALA A 155 -14.10 14.41 9.18
N THR A 156 -13.39 15.43 8.73
CA THR A 156 -13.98 16.71 8.31
C THR A 156 -13.33 17.30 7.05
N PRO A 157 -13.18 16.53 5.95
CA PRO A 157 -12.70 17.09 4.69
C PRO A 157 -13.71 18.11 4.14
N ALA A 158 -13.20 19.21 3.61
CA ALA A 158 -14.02 20.25 2.97
C ALA A 158 -14.17 20.03 1.46
N PHE A 159 -13.25 19.29 0.82
CA PHE A 159 -13.23 19.07 -0.63
C PHE A 159 -13.35 20.39 -1.41
N GLN A 160 -12.45 21.34 -1.12
CA GLN A 160 -12.44 22.68 -1.70
C GLN A 160 -12.67 22.69 -3.22
N GLU A 161 -13.60 23.53 -3.67
CA GLU A 161 -14.09 23.58 -5.06
C GLU A 161 -13.00 23.89 -6.10
N ASP A 162 -12.05 24.74 -5.75
CA ASP A 162 -10.89 25.05 -6.60
C ASP A 162 -9.95 23.85 -6.74
N ARG A 163 -9.68 23.12 -5.64
CA ARG A 163 -8.89 21.88 -5.66
C ARG A 163 -9.61 20.78 -6.45
N LEU A 164 -10.93 20.64 -6.26
CA LEU A 164 -11.75 19.72 -7.04
C LEU A 164 -11.63 19.99 -8.55
N LYS A 165 -11.71 21.25 -8.98
CA LYS A 165 -11.54 21.60 -10.41
C LYS A 165 -10.16 21.21 -10.94
N ILE A 166 -9.11 21.45 -10.17
CA ILE A 166 -7.73 21.08 -10.53
C ILE A 166 -7.60 19.57 -10.69
N VAL A 167 -8.06 18.78 -9.70
CA VAL A 167 -7.95 17.32 -9.74
C VAL A 167 -8.78 16.74 -10.90
N LYS A 168 -10.00 17.24 -11.15
CA LYS A 168 -10.80 16.83 -12.32
C LYS A 168 -10.06 17.09 -13.64
N GLN A 169 -9.43 18.25 -13.77
CA GLN A 169 -8.65 18.57 -14.96
C GLN A 169 -7.43 17.65 -15.10
N ARG A 170 -6.72 17.36 -14.01
CA ARG A 170 -5.58 16.42 -13.98
C ARG A 170 -6.00 15.05 -14.51
N VAL A 171 -7.07 14.49 -13.96
CA VAL A 171 -7.64 13.20 -14.39
C VAL A 171 -8.03 13.23 -15.87
N ILE A 172 -8.65 14.31 -16.36
CA ILE A 172 -9.02 14.45 -17.78
C ILE A 172 -7.79 14.51 -18.69
N GLN A 173 -6.68 15.12 -18.24
CA GLN A 173 -5.42 15.14 -19.00
C GLN A 173 -4.75 13.77 -19.01
N GLU A 174 -4.71 13.07 -17.88
CA GLU A 174 -4.20 11.70 -17.80
C GLU A 174 -5.00 10.76 -18.70
N MET A 175 -6.32 10.94 -18.78
CA MET A 175 -7.18 10.22 -19.72
C MET A 175 -6.79 10.45 -21.18
N ALA A 176 -6.26 11.61 -21.55
CA ALA A 176 -5.82 11.88 -22.92
C ALA A 176 -4.61 11.02 -23.31
N GLN A 177 -3.78 10.66 -22.33
CA GLN A 177 -2.56 9.85 -22.50
C GLN A 177 -2.78 8.36 -22.26
N ARG A 178 -4.00 7.94 -21.87
CA ARG A 178 -4.33 6.55 -21.49
C ARG A 178 -4.10 5.49 -22.58
N ASN A 179 -3.87 5.93 -23.82
CA ASN A 179 -3.66 5.09 -24.99
C ASN A 179 -2.23 5.17 -25.56
N ASP A 180 -1.30 5.78 -24.80
CA ASP A 180 0.08 5.91 -25.21
C ASP A 180 0.88 4.64 -24.85
N ASP A 181 0.64 4.10 -23.65
CA ASP A 181 1.28 2.87 -23.20
C ASP A 181 0.48 1.60 -23.57
N SER A 182 1.14 0.69 -24.29
CA SER A 182 0.55 -0.56 -24.76
C SER A 182 0.19 -1.54 -23.63
N SER A 183 0.90 -1.50 -22.49
CA SER A 183 0.63 -2.39 -21.36
C SER A 183 -0.61 -1.98 -20.56
N SER A 184 -0.83 -0.66 -20.44
CA SER A 184 -2.03 -0.06 -19.87
C SER A 184 -3.25 -0.34 -20.75
N ILE A 185 -3.12 -0.18 -22.07
CA ILE A 185 -4.17 -0.57 -23.02
C ILE A 185 -4.50 -2.06 -22.85
N GLU A 186 -3.50 -2.94 -22.93
CA GLU A 186 -3.70 -4.39 -22.79
C GLU A 186 -4.45 -4.73 -21.50
N SER A 187 -4.00 -4.21 -20.36
CA SER A 187 -4.60 -4.53 -19.05
C SER A 187 -6.06 -4.05 -18.96
N ARG A 188 -6.35 -2.87 -19.51
CA ARG A 188 -7.69 -2.30 -19.53
C ARG A 188 -8.65 -3.05 -20.44
N GLU A 189 -8.25 -3.26 -21.70
CA GLU A 189 -9.09 -3.96 -22.67
C GLU A 189 -9.28 -5.43 -22.26
N ALA A 190 -8.27 -6.06 -21.65
CA ALA A 190 -8.38 -7.38 -21.04
C ALA A 190 -9.52 -7.49 -20.03
N MET A 191 -9.59 -6.57 -19.07
CA MET A 191 -10.65 -6.54 -18.07
C MET A 191 -12.01 -6.24 -18.70
N PHE A 192 -12.06 -5.29 -19.63
CA PHE A 192 -13.27 -4.95 -20.38
C PHE A 192 -13.83 -6.14 -21.14
N LEU A 193 -12.99 -6.83 -21.92
CA LEU A 193 -13.39 -7.97 -22.73
C LEU A 193 -13.78 -9.16 -21.87
N ALA A 194 -13.08 -9.42 -20.76
CA ALA A 194 -13.35 -10.54 -19.88
C ALA A 194 -14.64 -10.40 -19.06
N TYR A 195 -14.96 -9.19 -18.58
CA TYR A 195 -16.05 -8.96 -17.62
C TYR A 195 -17.22 -8.14 -18.18
N GLY A 196 -17.08 -7.53 -19.35
CA GLY A 196 -18.11 -6.71 -20.00
C GLY A 196 -18.28 -5.32 -19.37
N THR A 197 -19.12 -4.47 -19.99
CA THR A 197 -19.30 -3.05 -19.61
C THR A 197 -19.97 -2.81 -18.27
N ASN A 198 -20.78 -3.76 -17.80
CA ASN A 198 -21.62 -3.58 -16.61
C ASN A 198 -20.93 -4.00 -15.33
N SER A 199 -19.78 -4.66 -15.44
CA SER A 199 -19.01 -5.11 -14.28
C SER A 199 -18.28 -3.94 -13.63
N TRP A 200 -18.23 -3.92 -12.30
CA TRP A 200 -17.48 -2.91 -11.57
C TRP A 200 -15.95 -3.07 -11.75
N VAL A 201 -15.46 -4.28 -12.07
CA VAL A 201 -14.01 -4.53 -12.28
C VAL A 201 -13.46 -4.04 -13.63
N SER A 202 -14.34 -3.67 -14.56
CA SER A 202 -14.01 -3.20 -15.90
C SER A 202 -14.53 -1.80 -16.19
N ARG A 203 -15.25 -1.20 -15.23
CA ARG A 203 -15.77 0.14 -15.33
C ARG A 203 -14.62 1.13 -15.24
N LEU A 204 -14.65 2.15 -16.08
CA LEU A 204 -13.62 3.19 -16.10
C LEU A 204 -14.26 4.56 -16.12
N PRO A 205 -13.63 5.53 -15.45
CA PRO A 205 -14.10 6.90 -15.52
C PRO A 205 -14.00 7.39 -16.97
N THR A 206 -14.96 8.24 -17.32
CA THR A 206 -15.01 8.95 -18.59
C THR A 206 -14.99 10.43 -18.30
N ARG A 207 -14.62 11.25 -19.29
CA ARG A 207 -14.74 12.71 -19.18
C ARG A 207 -16.13 13.13 -18.67
N ARG A 208 -17.21 12.53 -19.20
CA ARG A 208 -18.59 12.82 -18.79
C ARG A 208 -18.83 12.51 -17.32
N THR A 209 -18.40 11.34 -16.83
CA THR A 209 -18.64 10.96 -15.43
C THR A 209 -17.81 11.80 -14.48
N ILE A 210 -16.57 12.15 -14.86
CA ILE A 210 -15.74 13.07 -14.07
C ILE A 210 -16.35 14.46 -14.03
N GLU A 211 -16.70 15.05 -15.16
CA GLU A 211 -17.20 16.44 -15.25
C GLU A 211 -18.46 16.68 -14.40
N VAL A 212 -19.34 15.68 -14.23
CA VAL A 212 -20.58 15.84 -13.45
C VAL A 212 -20.40 15.71 -11.93
N ILE A 213 -19.27 15.17 -11.44
CA ILE A 213 -19.04 14.99 -9.99
C ILE A 213 -18.98 16.35 -9.28
N THR A 214 -19.79 16.53 -8.25
CA THR A 214 -19.84 17.76 -7.45
C THR A 214 -19.16 17.57 -6.09
N GLN A 215 -18.86 18.67 -5.39
CA GLN A 215 -18.38 18.63 -4.01
C GLN A 215 -19.35 17.87 -3.08
N ASP A 216 -20.65 18.07 -3.27
CA ASP A 216 -21.69 17.40 -2.48
C ASP A 216 -21.68 15.87 -2.69
N ASP A 217 -21.39 15.40 -3.92
CA ASP A 217 -21.21 13.96 -4.18
C ASP A 217 -20.03 13.38 -3.38
N LEU A 218 -18.91 14.12 -3.28
CA LEU A 218 -17.75 13.71 -2.49
C LEU A 218 -18.07 13.66 -0.99
N ILE A 219 -18.75 14.68 -0.47
CA ILE A 219 -19.19 14.74 0.93
C ILE A 219 -20.12 13.57 1.25
N LYS A 220 -21.09 13.29 0.37
CA LYS A 220 -22.01 12.16 0.55
C LYS A 220 -21.27 10.83 0.53
N PHE A 221 -20.38 10.60 -0.45
CA PHE A 221 -19.60 9.36 -0.52
C PHE A 221 -18.71 9.19 0.72
N HIS A 222 -18.07 10.27 1.16
CA HIS A 222 -17.28 10.31 2.40
C HIS A 222 -18.12 9.94 3.62
N GLN A 223 -19.25 10.61 3.84
CA GLN A 223 -20.09 10.37 5.02
C GLN A 223 -20.68 8.95 5.06
N HIS A 224 -20.98 8.34 3.91
CA HIS A 224 -21.45 6.96 3.86
C HIS A 224 -20.36 5.97 4.29
N TRP A 225 -19.11 6.15 3.82
CA TRP A 225 -18.11 5.09 3.90
C TRP A 225 -16.93 5.36 4.82
N TYR A 226 -16.58 6.62 5.07
CA TYR A 226 -15.40 7.03 5.86
C TYR A 226 -15.75 7.27 7.33
N TRP A 227 -16.05 6.18 8.04
CA TRP A 227 -16.32 6.22 9.48
C TRP A 227 -15.64 5.07 10.23
N PRO A 228 -15.43 5.18 11.55
CA PRO A 228 -14.53 4.28 12.30
C PRO A 228 -14.82 2.79 12.18
N SER A 229 -16.08 2.37 12.10
CA SER A 229 -16.42 0.94 11.93
C SER A 229 -15.99 0.35 10.58
N ASN A 230 -15.71 1.20 9.59
CA ASN A 230 -15.18 0.81 8.29
C ASN A 230 -13.66 0.90 8.21
N PHE A 231 -12.99 1.30 9.29
CA PHE A 231 -11.55 1.48 9.32
C PHE A 231 -10.82 0.25 9.87
N ILE A 232 -9.70 -0.05 9.24
CA ILE A 232 -8.65 -0.90 9.78
C ILE A 232 -7.38 -0.05 9.81
N VAL A 233 -6.75 0.06 10.97
CA VAL A 233 -5.56 0.89 11.16
C VAL A 233 -4.36 -0.03 11.34
N ALA A 234 -3.29 0.21 10.58
CA ALA A 234 -2.00 -0.43 10.80
C ALA A 234 -1.02 0.65 11.27
N VAL A 235 -0.30 0.39 12.35
CA VAL A 235 0.76 1.26 12.85
C VAL A 235 2.03 0.47 13.09
N SER A 236 3.14 0.99 12.58
CA SER A 236 4.46 0.41 12.79
C SER A 236 5.53 1.47 13.03
N GLY A 237 6.54 1.18 13.85
CA GLY A 237 7.66 2.09 14.12
C GLY A 237 7.84 2.43 15.60
N ASP A 238 8.47 3.58 15.87
CA ASP A 238 8.93 4.00 17.19
C ASP A 238 7.80 4.59 18.04
N PHE A 239 7.11 3.72 18.76
CA PHE A 239 6.06 4.09 19.72
C PHE A 239 6.00 3.05 20.85
N GLN A 240 5.27 3.36 21.92
CA GLN A 240 4.94 2.37 22.95
C GLN A 240 3.46 1.98 22.83
N SER A 241 3.17 0.68 22.77
CA SER A 241 1.80 0.18 22.53
C SER A 241 0.79 0.68 23.58
N ASN A 242 1.23 0.83 24.85
CA ASN A 242 0.40 1.34 25.94
C ASN A 242 0.09 2.85 25.84
N GLN A 243 0.87 3.62 25.07
CA GLN A 243 0.67 5.05 24.84
C GLN A 243 -0.16 5.30 23.59
N ILE A 244 0.09 4.57 22.50
CA ILE A 244 -0.56 4.83 21.22
C ILE A 244 -2.03 4.37 21.19
N LEU A 245 -2.38 3.29 21.90
CA LEU A 245 -3.76 2.78 21.93
C LEU A 245 -4.76 3.84 22.47
N PRO A 246 -4.51 4.50 23.62
CA PRO A 246 -5.32 5.63 24.06
C PRO A 246 -5.41 6.80 23.06
N MET A 247 -4.31 7.12 22.37
CA MET A 247 -4.30 8.20 21.38
C MET A 247 -5.19 7.87 20.17
N LEU A 248 -5.10 6.64 19.66
CA LEU A 248 -5.98 6.16 18.58
C LEU A 248 -7.44 6.08 19.03
N GLU A 249 -7.70 5.63 20.26
CA GLU A 249 -9.06 5.63 20.83
C GLU A 249 -9.63 7.06 20.85
N ALA A 250 -8.86 8.05 21.30
CA ALA A 250 -9.26 9.45 21.31
C ALA A 250 -9.45 10.05 19.91
N MET A 251 -8.62 9.64 18.93
CA MET A 251 -8.68 10.07 17.54
C MET A 251 -10.03 9.72 16.88
N PHE A 252 -10.52 8.49 17.11
CA PHE A 252 -11.77 8.01 16.50
C PHE A 252 -13.02 8.25 17.35
N ASN A 253 -12.86 8.66 18.61
CA ASN A 253 -13.99 8.99 19.48
C ASN A 253 -14.71 10.26 19.05
N SER A 254 -16.02 10.30 19.31
CA SER A 254 -16.91 11.41 18.93
C SER A 254 -16.82 11.75 17.44
N TRP A 255 -16.86 10.73 16.57
CA TRP A 255 -16.90 10.93 15.12
C TRP A 255 -18.15 11.75 14.74
N PRO A 256 -18.04 12.73 13.82
CA PRO A 256 -19.10 13.71 13.56
C PRO A 256 -20.37 13.12 12.91
N PHE A 257 -20.28 11.91 12.34
CA PHE A 257 -21.38 11.23 11.69
C PHE A 257 -21.28 9.71 11.87
N LYS A 258 -22.35 9.01 11.48
CA LYS A 258 -22.35 7.56 11.32
C LYS A 258 -22.55 7.25 9.84
N GLY A 259 -21.71 6.39 9.30
CA GLY A 259 -21.87 5.86 7.96
C GLY A 259 -22.59 4.53 7.95
N GLU A 260 -22.48 3.83 6.82
CA GLU A 260 -23.05 2.52 6.59
C GLU A 260 -21.96 1.44 6.56
N GLN A 261 -22.37 0.18 6.72
CA GLN A 261 -21.47 -0.94 6.46
C GLN A 261 -21.48 -1.23 4.95
N PRO A 262 -20.31 -1.25 4.29
CA PRO A 262 -20.25 -1.50 2.86
C PRO A 262 -20.75 -2.92 2.56
N PRO A 263 -21.56 -3.11 1.51
CA PRO A 263 -21.92 -4.44 1.06
C PRO A 263 -20.68 -5.21 0.61
N LEU A 264 -20.77 -6.54 0.59
CA LEU A 264 -19.71 -7.33 -0.03
C LEU A 264 -19.60 -6.98 -1.52
N PRO A 265 -18.38 -6.94 -2.09
CA PRO A 265 -18.19 -6.70 -3.51
C PRO A 265 -19.02 -7.69 -4.34
N PRO A 266 -19.77 -7.23 -5.36
CA PRO A 266 -20.51 -8.12 -6.24
C PRO A 266 -19.59 -9.16 -6.88
N THR A 267 -20.01 -10.42 -6.90
CA THR A 267 -19.23 -11.56 -7.43
C THR A 267 -19.89 -12.25 -8.62
N ASP A 268 -21.10 -11.82 -8.98
CA ASP A 268 -21.92 -12.31 -10.08
C ASP A 268 -21.45 -11.76 -11.43
N PHE A 269 -20.22 -12.14 -11.81
CA PHE A 269 -19.67 -11.73 -13.09
C PHE A 269 -20.06 -12.70 -14.21
N LYS A 270 -20.48 -12.14 -15.35
CA LYS A 270 -20.54 -12.91 -16.59
C LYS A 270 -19.19 -12.84 -17.28
N PHE A 271 -18.41 -13.91 -17.16
CA PHE A 271 -17.14 -14.03 -17.85
C PHE A 271 -17.35 -14.24 -19.36
N ALA A 272 -16.42 -13.72 -20.17
CA ALA A 272 -16.45 -13.84 -21.62
C ALA A 272 -16.39 -15.29 -22.10
N THR A 273 -16.98 -15.57 -23.26
CA THR A 273 -16.81 -16.85 -23.93
C THR A 273 -15.36 -17.01 -24.41
N PRO A 274 -14.77 -18.22 -24.36
CA PRO A 274 -13.43 -18.45 -24.88
C PRO A 274 -13.31 -18.00 -26.34
N ALA A 275 -12.46 -17.01 -26.59
CA ALA A 275 -12.22 -16.44 -27.91
C ALA A 275 -10.87 -15.73 -27.95
N ILE A 276 -10.39 -15.48 -29.16
CA ILE A 276 -9.25 -14.60 -29.40
C ILE A 276 -9.81 -13.20 -29.64
N TYR A 277 -9.42 -12.26 -28.77
CA TYR A 277 -9.75 -10.86 -28.91
C TYR A 277 -8.52 -10.10 -29.38
N MET A 278 -8.67 -9.27 -30.41
CA MET A 278 -7.57 -8.47 -30.96
C MET A 278 -7.84 -7.00 -30.72
N VAL A 279 -6.88 -6.31 -30.09
CA VAL A 279 -6.87 -4.87 -29.92
C VAL A 279 -5.77 -4.31 -30.82
N HIS A 280 -6.17 -3.56 -31.84
CA HIS A 280 -5.21 -3.01 -32.79
C HIS A 280 -4.59 -1.71 -32.27
N LYS A 281 -3.27 -1.71 -32.08
CA LYS A 281 -2.45 -0.53 -31.80
C LYS A 281 -1.16 -0.65 -32.59
N GLN A 282 -0.70 0.46 -33.18
CA GLN A 282 0.63 0.53 -33.77
C GLN A 282 1.68 0.50 -32.63
N VAL A 283 2.40 -0.61 -32.53
CA VAL A 283 3.43 -0.90 -31.52
C VAL A 283 4.55 -1.72 -32.17
N ASN A 284 5.77 -1.62 -31.62
CA ASN A 284 6.92 -2.38 -32.12
C ASN A 284 6.89 -3.85 -31.67
N GLN A 285 6.12 -4.18 -30.63
CA GLN A 285 5.99 -5.52 -30.08
C GLN A 285 4.53 -5.80 -29.73
N ALA A 286 4.04 -6.96 -30.15
CA ALA A 286 2.70 -7.43 -29.78
C ALA A 286 2.68 -7.84 -28.30
N ARG A 287 1.52 -7.68 -27.67
CA ARG A 287 1.27 -8.13 -26.30
C ARG A 287 0.18 -9.18 -26.32
N VAL A 288 0.37 -10.27 -25.59
CA VAL A 288 -0.56 -11.40 -25.52
C VAL A 288 -0.89 -11.66 -24.06
N ARG A 289 -2.19 -11.66 -23.73
CA ARG A 289 -2.70 -12.00 -22.41
C ARG A 289 -3.71 -13.13 -22.51
N ILE A 290 -3.55 -14.12 -21.64
CA ILE A 290 -4.51 -15.20 -21.44
C ILE A 290 -5.20 -14.96 -20.10
N ILE A 291 -6.52 -14.89 -20.10
CA ILE A 291 -7.35 -14.67 -18.90
C ILE A 291 -8.27 -15.86 -18.76
N MET A 292 -8.28 -16.47 -17.59
CA MET A 292 -9.13 -17.62 -17.28
C MET A 292 -10.25 -17.20 -16.31
N PRO A 293 -11.45 -17.80 -16.43
CA PRO A 293 -12.47 -17.66 -15.41
C PRO A 293 -12.01 -18.35 -14.10
N ASN A 294 -12.71 -18.05 -13.00
CA ASN A 294 -12.50 -18.66 -11.69
C ASN A 294 -11.09 -18.45 -11.12
N SER A 295 -10.72 -17.18 -10.92
CA SER A 295 -9.51 -16.83 -10.18
C SER A 295 -9.54 -17.40 -8.76
N ILE A 296 -8.39 -17.90 -8.32
CA ILE A 296 -8.19 -18.37 -6.94
C ILE A 296 -8.27 -17.16 -6.02
N LYS A 297 -9.15 -17.24 -5.04
CA LYS A 297 -9.45 -16.15 -4.10
C LYS A 297 -8.52 -16.21 -2.90
N TRP A 298 -8.47 -15.10 -2.18
CA TRP A 298 -7.87 -15.08 -0.85
C TRP A 298 -8.67 -16.01 0.08
N GLY A 299 -7.96 -16.93 0.74
CA GLY A 299 -8.55 -17.93 1.65
C GLY A 299 -8.85 -19.29 1.02
N ASP A 300 -8.76 -19.43 -0.31
CA ASP A 300 -8.86 -20.74 -0.96
C ASP A 300 -7.67 -21.63 -0.55
N PRO A 301 -7.88 -22.93 -0.26
CA PRO A 301 -6.81 -23.84 0.13
C PRO A 301 -5.64 -23.88 -0.87
N GLU A 302 -5.93 -23.68 -2.16
CA GLU A 302 -4.99 -23.71 -3.27
C GLU A 302 -4.23 -22.39 -3.47
N HIS A 303 -4.54 -21.31 -2.74
CA HIS A 303 -3.96 -19.99 -2.95
C HIS A 303 -2.42 -19.99 -2.97
N PHE A 304 -1.80 -20.57 -1.95
CA PHE A 304 -0.33 -20.65 -1.86
C PHE A 304 0.26 -21.61 -2.90
N ALA A 305 -0.43 -22.71 -3.19
CA ALA A 305 -0.01 -23.64 -4.24
C ALA A 305 0.01 -22.95 -5.62
N ALA A 306 -0.97 -22.08 -5.90
CA ALA A 306 -1.04 -21.31 -7.13
C ALA A 306 0.05 -20.24 -7.23
N ILE A 307 0.41 -19.57 -6.13
CA ILE A 307 1.55 -18.65 -6.10
C ILE A 307 2.85 -19.38 -6.47
N ILE A 308 3.10 -20.55 -5.86
CA ILE A 308 4.29 -21.36 -6.15
C ILE A 308 4.28 -21.86 -7.59
N MET A 309 3.13 -22.36 -8.07
CA MET A 309 2.96 -22.77 -9.46
C MET A 309 3.28 -21.62 -10.41
N ASN A 310 2.76 -20.41 -10.16
CA ASN A 310 3.04 -19.24 -10.98
C ASN A 310 4.53 -18.88 -10.97
N HIS A 311 5.20 -18.94 -9.81
CA HIS A 311 6.64 -18.71 -9.71
C HIS A 311 7.44 -19.69 -10.57
N ILE A 312 7.11 -20.98 -10.55
CA ILE A 312 7.76 -22.01 -11.38
C ILE A 312 7.45 -21.82 -12.86
N PHE A 313 6.20 -21.47 -13.18
CA PHE A 313 5.73 -21.39 -14.55
C PHE A 313 6.26 -20.16 -15.29
N GLY A 314 6.07 -18.94 -14.75
CA GLY A 314 6.47 -17.70 -15.43
C GLY A 314 6.86 -16.54 -14.49
N GLY A 315 6.32 -16.48 -13.28
CA GLY A 315 6.56 -15.39 -12.31
C GLY A 315 7.97 -15.37 -11.70
N GLY A 316 8.74 -16.46 -11.82
CA GLY A 316 10.13 -16.54 -11.37
C GLY A 316 11.14 -15.83 -12.28
N GLY A 317 10.69 -15.21 -13.38
CA GLY A 317 11.56 -14.52 -14.33
C GLY A 317 12.44 -15.50 -15.10
N ILE A 318 13.74 -15.24 -15.15
CA ILE A 318 14.70 -15.95 -16.02
C ILE A 318 14.77 -17.46 -15.72
N THR A 319 14.53 -17.88 -14.47
CA THR A 319 14.59 -19.29 -14.08
C THR A 319 13.29 -20.05 -14.31
N SER A 320 12.22 -19.36 -14.72
CA SER A 320 10.90 -19.96 -14.92
C SER A 320 10.84 -20.84 -16.17
N ARG A 321 9.91 -21.81 -16.19
CA ARG A 321 9.75 -22.73 -17.32
C ARG A 321 9.38 -22.00 -18.62
N LEU A 322 8.49 -21.01 -18.53
CA LEU A 322 8.02 -20.24 -19.68
C LEU A 322 9.14 -19.39 -20.27
N PHE A 323 9.93 -18.70 -19.46
CA PHE A 323 11.05 -17.90 -19.94
C PHE A 323 12.13 -18.77 -20.58
N ASN A 324 12.51 -19.87 -19.93
CA ASN A 324 13.49 -20.80 -20.48
C ASN A 324 13.02 -21.33 -21.84
N ARG A 325 11.77 -21.77 -21.95
CA ARG A 325 11.28 -22.36 -23.19
C ARG A 325 11.07 -21.33 -24.31
N VAL A 326 10.34 -20.25 -24.04
CA VAL A 326 9.89 -19.31 -25.08
C VAL A 326 10.98 -18.32 -25.45
N SER A 327 11.66 -17.75 -24.46
CA SER A 327 12.69 -16.72 -24.69
C SER A 327 14.08 -17.33 -24.89
N SER A 328 14.52 -18.25 -24.04
CA SER A 328 15.90 -18.77 -24.08
C SER A 328 16.11 -19.85 -25.16
N ASP A 329 15.24 -20.86 -25.21
CA ASP A 329 15.40 -21.97 -26.15
C ASP A 329 14.89 -21.62 -27.56
N GLU A 330 13.73 -20.96 -27.67
CA GLU A 330 13.06 -20.71 -28.95
C GLU A 330 13.22 -19.28 -29.49
N GLY A 331 13.59 -18.30 -28.65
CA GLY A 331 13.78 -16.90 -29.07
C GLY A 331 12.51 -16.21 -29.58
N LEU A 332 11.33 -16.60 -29.08
CA LEU A 332 10.03 -16.13 -29.55
C LEU A 332 9.44 -14.95 -28.78
N ALA A 333 9.96 -14.60 -27.60
CA ALA A 333 9.45 -13.54 -26.75
C ALA A 333 10.55 -12.83 -25.96
#